data_AF-A0A1V5NPL4-F1
#
_entry.id   AF-A0A1V5NPL4-F1
#
_cell.length_a   1.000
_cell.length_b   1.000
_cell.length_c   1.000
_cell.angle_alpha   90.00
_cell.angle_beta   90.00
_cell.angle_gamma   90.00
#
_symmetry.space_group_name_H-M   'P 1'
#
loop_
_entity.id
_entity.type
_entity.pdbx_description
1 polymer ?
#
loop_
_entity_poly.entity_id
_entity_poly.type
_entity_poly.pdbx_seq_one_letter_code
_entity_poly.pdbx_strand_id
1 'polypeptide(L)'
;MTINWVLNKAWMEWCRKGKYGVGKKHDAAKKSLSNNEVRGYYSDIVLNPDLDDKNSMYPSIDHLYPSDESELVVEARIFNDMKTHLTPDEFWQAIEHLYAVGVRKGKIAKRTPKELGSDWAPENDYVKR
;
A
#
# COMPACT_ATOMS: atom_id res chain seq x y z
N MET A 1 24.29 -12.59 -1.29
CA MET A 1 23.67 -13.48 -2.28
C MET A 1 22.46 -12.74 -2.84
N THR A 2 22.58 -12.13 -4.02
CA THR A 2 21.52 -11.29 -4.59
C THR A 2 20.49 -12.21 -5.23
N ILE A 3 19.39 -12.49 -4.53
CA ILE A 3 18.29 -13.26 -5.12
C ILE A 3 17.67 -12.36 -6.19
N ASN A 4 17.86 -12.72 -7.46
CA ASN A 4 17.22 -12.07 -8.59
C ASN A 4 15.75 -12.50 -8.60
N TRP A 5 14.93 -11.84 -7.79
CA TRP A 5 13.49 -12.03 -7.83
C TRP A 5 12.95 -11.57 -9.18
N VAL A 6 12.38 -12.49 -9.94
CA VAL A 6 11.71 -12.20 -11.22
C VAL A 6 10.22 -12.09 -10.93
N LEU A 7 9.64 -10.93 -11.23
CA LEU A 7 8.19 -10.74 -11.19
C LEU A 7 7.52 -11.72 -12.16
N ASN A 8 6.36 -12.25 -11.78
CA ASN A 8 5.62 -13.16 -12.65
C ASN A 8 5.11 -12.44 -13.92
N LYS A 9 4.56 -13.21 -14.87
CA LYS A 9 4.10 -12.68 -16.16
C LYS A 9 3.05 -11.56 -16.00
N ALA A 10 2.09 -11.72 -15.09
CA ALA A 10 1.04 -10.74 -14.85
C ALA A 10 1.60 -9.40 -14.37
N TRP A 11 2.56 -9.42 -13.44
CA TRP A 11 3.27 -8.22 -13.01
C TRP A 11 4.10 -7.57 -14.13
N MET A 12 4.72 -8.38 -14.99
CA MET A 12 5.42 -7.85 -16.17
C MET A 12 4.48 -7.19 -17.17
N GLU A 13 3.27 -7.72 -17.36
CA GLU A 13 2.22 -7.10 -18.17
C GLU A 13 1.73 -5.80 -17.53
N TRP A 14 1.52 -5.79 -16.20
CA TRP A 14 1.21 -4.57 -15.46
C TRP A 14 2.29 -3.51 -15.64
N CYS A 15 3.58 -3.86 -15.59
CA CYS A 15 4.69 -2.92 -15.79
C CYS A 15 4.68 -2.26 -17.18
N ARG A 16 4.03 -2.86 -18.18
CA ARG A 16 3.91 -2.29 -19.54
C ARG A 16 2.74 -1.32 -19.71
N LYS A 17 1.85 -1.22 -18.71
CA LYS A 17 0.66 -0.36 -18.75
C LYS A 17 0.91 0.99 -18.08
N GLY A 18 0.23 2.04 -18.55
CA GLY A 18 0.21 3.37 -17.95
C GLY A 18 1.37 4.27 -18.40
N LYS A 19 1.59 5.36 -17.66
CA LYS A 19 2.52 6.45 -18.03
C LYS A 19 3.98 6.25 -17.63
N TYR A 20 4.25 5.35 -16.68
CA TYR A 20 5.61 5.14 -16.14
C TYR A 20 6.38 4.13 -16.99
N GLY A 21 7.70 4.31 -17.10
CA GLY A 21 8.56 3.37 -17.80
C GLY A 21 8.56 1.98 -17.15
N VAL A 22 8.67 0.94 -17.97
CA VAL A 22 8.60 -0.47 -17.53
C VAL A 22 9.60 -0.78 -16.42
N GLY A 23 10.85 -0.31 -16.56
CA GLY A 23 11.91 -0.52 -15.56
C GLY A 23 11.55 0.07 -14.19
N LYS A 24 11.02 1.30 -14.17
CA LYS A 24 10.59 1.97 -12.93
C LYS A 24 9.45 1.24 -12.23
N LYS A 25 8.44 0.81 -12.99
CA LYS A 25 7.32 0.03 -12.43
C LYS A 25 7.79 -1.32 -11.88
N HIS A 26 8.71 -1.96 -12.58
CA HIS A 26 9.31 -3.20 -12.14
C HIS A 26 10.11 -3.02 -10.85
N ASP A 27 10.89 -1.96 -10.73
CA ASP A 27 11.66 -1.66 -9.51
C ASP A 27 10.75 -1.31 -8.33
N ALA A 28 9.68 -0.55 -8.55
CA ALA A 28 8.66 -0.27 -7.54
C ALA A 28 7.97 -1.55 -7.03
N ALA A 29 7.58 -2.46 -7.95
CA ALA A 29 6.98 -3.74 -7.59
C ALA A 29 7.98 -4.64 -6.84
N LYS A 30 9.27 -4.61 -7.21
CA LYS A 30 10.34 -5.28 -6.47
C LYS A 30 10.54 -4.72 -5.07
N LYS A 31 10.54 -3.40 -4.89
CA LYS A 31 10.60 -2.73 -3.57
C LYS A 31 9.46 -3.20 -2.65
N SER A 32 8.32 -3.54 -3.24
CA SER A 32 7.12 -3.95 -2.53
C SER A 32 6.95 -5.49 -2.45
N LEU A 33 7.98 -6.27 -2.80
CA LEU A 33 7.96 -7.73 -2.80
C LEU A 33 8.29 -8.28 -1.40
N SER A 34 7.41 -9.13 -0.86
CA SER A 34 7.59 -9.81 0.43
C SER A 34 7.03 -11.22 0.35
N ASN A 35 7.82 -12.22 0.75
CA ASN A 35 7.43 -13.64 0.70
C ASN A 35 6.88 -14.10 -0.68
N ASN A 36 7.52 -13.67 -1.77
CA ASN A 36 7.13 -13.95 -3.16
C ASN A 36 5.82 -13.31 -3.63
N GLU A 37 5.24 -12.42 -2.83
CA GLU A 37 4.03 -11.67 -3.18
C GLU A 37 4.34 -10.17 -3.18
N VAL A 38 3.83 -9.44 -4.17
CA VAL A 38 3.90 -7.99 -4.15
C VAL A 38 2.77 -7.49 -3.26
N ARG A 39 3.10 -6.69 -2.25
CA ARG A 39 2.17 -6.21 -1.24
C ARG A 39 2.12 -4.69 -1.25
N GLY A 40 1.00 -4.09 -0.88
CA GLY A 40 0.87 -2.64 -0.78
C GLY A 40 1.85 -2.09 0.24
N TYR A 41 2.56 -1.01 -0.12
CA TYR A 41 3.63 -0.44 0.70
C TYR A 41 3.16 0.00 2.10
N TYR A 42 1.98 0.65 2.19
CA TYR A 42 1.38 1.06 3.46
C TYR A 42 0.41 0.02 4.00
N SER A 43 -0.37 -0.60 3.10
CA SER A 43 -1.47 -1.48 3.51
C SER A 43 -1.05 -2.91 3.85
N ASP A 44 0.13 -3.34 3.41
CA ASP A 44 0.60 -4.73 3.45
C ASP A 44 -0.38 -5.75 2.82
N ILE A 45 -1.32 -5.29 1.97
CA ILE A 45 -2.27 -6.18 1.29
C ILE A 45 -1.61 -6.80 0.08
N VAL A 46 -1.81 -8.12 -0.12
CA VAL A 46 -1.36 -8.82 -1.33
C VAL A 46 -2.07 -8.24 -2.55
N LEU A 47 -1.29 -7.75 -3.50
CA LEU A 47 -1.79 -7.06 -4.68
C LEU A 47 -1.97 -8.03 -5.86
N ASN A 48 -3.03 -7.81 -6.64
CA ASN A 48 -3.33 -8.62 -7.82
C ASN A 48 -3.28 -7.75 -9.11
N PRO A 49 -2.27 -7.90 -9.97
CA PRO A 49 -2.12 -7.12 -11.20
C PRO A 49 -3.11 -7.49 -12.31
N ASP A 50 -3.84 -8.61 -12.18
CA ASP A 50 -4.84 -9.07 -13.16
C ASP A 50 -6.21 -8.40 -12.97
N LEU A 51 -6.39 -7.60 -11.92
CA LEU A 51 -7.61 -6.84 -11.71
C LEU A 51 -7.80 -5.78 -12.81
N ASP A 52 -9.06 -5.41 -13.04
CA ASP A 52 -9.41 -4.24 -13.86
C ASP A 52 -8.77 -2.97 -13.28
N ASP A 53 -8.30 -2.07 -14.13
CA ASP A 53 -7.57 -0.86 -13.70
C ASP A 53 -8.44 0.14 -12.92
N LYS A 54 -9.77 0.02 -13.01
CA LYS A 54 -10.71 0.80 -12.21
C LYS A 54 -11.02 0.14 -10.87
N ASN A 55 -10.62 -1.11 -10.64
CA ASN A 55 -10.84 -1.79 -9.37
C ASN A 55 -10.09 -1.09 -8.23
N SER A 56 -10.74 -0.89 -7.09
CA SER A 56 -10.16 -0.26 -5.90
C SER A 56 -8.91 -0.97 -5.36
N MET A 57 -8.78 -2.28 -5.62
CA MET A 57 -7.64 -3.10 -5.22
C MET A 57 -6.58 -3.24 -6.32
N TYR A 58 -6.76 -2.58 -7.46
CA TYR A 58 -5.78 -2.60 -8.55
C TYR A 58 -4.44 -2.01 -8.07
N PRO A 59 -3.28 -2.60 -8.44
CA PRO A 59 -2.00 -2.05 -8.06
C PRO A 59 -1.74 -0.72 -8.75
N SER A 60 -1.46 0.30 -7.96
CA SER A 60 -1.21 1.67 -8.38
C SER A 60 0.21 2.09 -7.98
N ILE A 61 0.85 2.91 -8.81
CA ILE A 61 2.15 3.50 -8.49
C ILE A 61 1.93 4.70 -7.58
N ASP A 62 2.69 4.77 -6.50
CA ASP A 62 2.72 5.91 -5.59
C ASP A 62 4.14 6.48 -5.49
N HIS A 63 4.23 7.79 -5.27
CA HIS A 63 5.48 8.47 -4.96
C HIS A 63 5.58 8.65 -3.45
N LEU A 64 6.68 8.16 -2.86
CA LEU A 64 6.98 8.50 -1.46
C LEU A 64 7.37 9.97 -1.31
N TYR A 65 8.11 10.50 -2.30
CA TYR A 65 8.50 11.89 -2.37
C TYR A 65 8.07 12.49 -3.71
N PRO A 66 7.42 13.67 -3.71
CA PRO A 66 7.07 14.35 -4.94
C PRO A 66 8.29 14.52 -5.86
N SER A 67 8.12 14.20 -7.14
CA SER A 67 9.15 14.35 -8.19
C SER A 67 10.37 13.44 -8.11
N ASP A 68 10.48 12.56 -7.10
CA ASP A 68 11.52 11.54 -7.05
C ASP A 68 11.01 10.20 -7.59
N GLU A 69 11.35 9.91 -8.84
CA GLU A 69 10.97 8.67 -9.50
C GLU A 69 11.81 7.46 -9.07
N SER A 70 12.89 7.67 -8.30
CA SER A 70 13.67 6.57 -7.71
C SER A 70 12.95 5.98 -6.50
N GLU A 71 12.07 6.75 -5.86
CA GLU A 71 11.30 6.38 -4.67
C GLU A 71 9.84 6.02 -4.97
N LEU A 72 9.61 5.37 -6.10
CA LEU A 72 8.32 4.79 -6.45
C LEU A 72 8.07 3.48 -5.70
N VAL A 73 6.82 3.31 -5.25
CA VAL A 73 6.32 2.09 -4.61
C VAL A 73 4.99 1.66 -5.23
N VAL A 74 4.47 0.50 -4.83
CA VAL A 74 3.16 0.01 -5.27
C VAL A 74 2.20 -0.07 -4.08
N GLU A 75 0.98 0.39 -4.30
CA GLU A 75 -0.11 0.34 -3.32
C GLU A 75 -1.43 0.00 -4.01
N ALA A 76 -2.42 -0.53 -3.28
CA ALA A 76 -3.76 -0.64 -3.79
C ALA A 76 -4.35 0.75 -4.09
N ARG A 77 -5.02 0.86 -5.24
CA ARG A 77 -5.56 2.12 -5.76
C ARG A 77 -6.38 2.90 -4.73
N ILE A 78 -7.18 2.22 -3.90
CA ILE A 78 -7.98 2.86 -2.85
C ILE A 78 -7.16 3.71 -1.87
N PHE A 79 -6.01 3.23 -1.41
CA PHE A 79 -5.17 3.99 -0.49
C PHE A 79 -4.44 5.12 -1.21
N ASN A 80 -4.06 4.92 -2.48
CA ASN A 80 -3.47 5.98 -3.27
C ASN A 80 -4.49 7.11 -3.55
N ASP A 81 -5.73 6.74 -3.89
CA ASP A 81 -6.83 7.70 -4.07
C ASP A 81 -7.12 8.44 -2.75
N MET A 82 -7.07 7.77 -1.59
CA MET A 82 -7.22 8.43 -0.28
C MET A 82 -6.18 9.54 -0.06
N LYS A 83 -4.92 9.37 -0.47
CA LYS A 83 -3.88 10.42 -0.36
C LYS A 83 -4.21 11.69 -1.14
N THR A 84 -5.06 11.61 -2.17
CA THR A 84 -5.48 12.79 -2.93
C THR A 84 -6.58 13.59 -2.24
N HIS A 85 -7.26 12.98 -1.26
CA HIS A 85 -8.39 13.57 -0.55
C HIS A 85 -8.07 13.91 0.91
N LEU A 86 -7.09 13.23 1.49
CA LEU A 86 -6.68 13.37 2.87
C LEU A 86 -5.32 14.08 2.95
N THR A 87 -5.16 14.90 3.98
CA THR A 87 -3.82 15.32 4.41
C THR A 87 -3.01 14.07 4.86
N PRO A 88 -1.66 14.16 4.89
CA PRO A 88 -0.84 13.05 5.38
C PRO A 88 -1.25 12.53 6.77
N ASP A 89 -1.59 13.43 7.69
CA ASP A 89 -2.00 13.06 9.06
C ASP A 89 -3.35 12.32 9.05
N GLU A 90 -4.34 12.82 8.32
CA GLU A 90 -5.64 12.16 8.15
C GLU A 90 -5.52 10.80 7.46
N PHE A 91 -4.62 10.67 6.48
CA PHE A 91 -4.35 9.40 5.82
C PHE A 91 -3.82 8.37 6.81
N TRP A 92 -2.80 8.71 7.61
CA TRP A 92 -2.25 7.80 8.60
C TRP A 92 -3.25 7.44 9.69
N GLN A 93 -4.03 8.40 10.19
CA GLN A 93 -5.13 8.13 11.12
C GLN A 93 -6.12 7.12 10.55
N ALA A 94 -6.50 7.25 9.27
CA ALA A 94 -7.40 6.30 8.62
C ALA A 94 -6.79 4.90 8.51
N ILE A 95 -5.51 4.78 8.15
CA ILE A 95 -4.79 3.49 8.10
C ILE A 95 -4.76 2.83 9.48
N GLU A 96 -4.38 3.59 10.52
CA GLU A 96 -4.32 3.09 11.89
C GLU A 96 -5.71 2.68 12.41
N HIS A 97 -6.75 3.46 12.07
CA HIS A 97 -8.13 3.13 12.39
C HIS A 97 -8.58 1.82 11.74
N LEU A 98 -8.31 1.65 10.44
CA LEU A 98 -8.65 0.42 9.71
C LEU A 98 -7.93 -0.79 10.30
N TYR A 99 -6.66 -0.64 10.68
CA TYR A 99 -5.91 -1.66 11.41
C TYR A 99 -6.60 -2.02 12.74
N ALA A 100 -6.91 -1.02 13.56
CA ALA A 100 -7.58 -1.22 14.85
C ALA A 100 -8.96 -1.89 14.72
N VAL A 101 -9.75 -1.51 13.71
CA VAL A 101 -11.05 -2.14 13.39
C VAL A 101 -10.85 -3.59 12.95
N GLY A 102 -9.88 -3.86 12.06
CA GLY A 102 -9.60 -5.20 11.56
C GLY A 102 -9.15 -6.17 12.65
N VAL A 103 -8.32 -5.70 13.59
CA VAL A 103 -7.91 -6.45 14.78
C VAL A 103 -9.11 -6.75 15.67
N ARG A 104 -9.94 -5.74 15.99
CA ARG A 104 -11.15 -5.93 16.84
C ARG A 104 -12.14 -6.93 16.25
N LYS A 105 -12.27 -6.96 14.92
CA LYS A 105 -13.15 -7.90 14.21
C LYS A 105 -12.54 -9.29 14.01
N GLY A 106 -11.31 -9.52 14.49
CA GLY A 106 -10.59 -10.79 14.29
C GLY A 106 -10.27 -11.09 12.82
N LYS A 107 -10.24 -10.07 11.95
CA LYS A 107 -9.94 -10.20 10.51
C LYS A 107 -8.46 -9.99 10.21
N ILE A 108 -7.76 -9.27 11.08
CA ILE A 108 -6.31 -9.07 11.03
C ILE A 108 -5.70 -9.74 12.26
N ALA A 109 -4.73 -10.62 12.04
CA ALA A 109 -3.95 -11.19 13.14
C ALA A 109 -3.14 -10.07 13.81
N LYS A 110 -3.11 -10.02 15.15
CA LYS A 110 -2.15 -9.19 15.90
C LYS A 110 -0.72 -9.71 15.65
N ARG A 111 -0.16 -9.42 14.48
CA ARG A 111 1.29 -9.53 14.23
C ARG A 111 1.91 -8.24 14.69
N THR A 112 2.97 -8.33 15.50
CA THR A 112 3.63 -7.22 16.21
C THR A 112 3.68 -5.93 15.38
N PRO A 113 2.75 -5.00 15.59
CA PRO A 113 2.91 -3.61 15.23
C PRO A 113 3.84 -2.99 16.27
N LYS A 114 4.56 -1.93 15.93
CA LYS A 114 5.14 -1.08 16.97
C LYS A 114 4.03 -0.75 17.97
N GLU A 115 4.26 -1.02 19.25
CA GLU A 115 3.38 -0.56 20.31
C GLU A 115 3.17 0.94 20.08
N LEU A 116 1.94 1.31 19.74
CA LEU A 116 1.52 2.70 19.78
C LEU A 116 1.62 3.12 21.25
N GLY A 117 2.21 4.28 21.51
CA GLY A 117 2.48 4.77 22.87
C GLY A 117 1.22 4.75 23.75
N SER A 118 1.40 4.74 25.08
CA SER A 118 0.30 4.73 26.05
C SER A 118 -0.66 5.94 25.96
N ASP A 119 -0.32 6.91 25.13
CA ASP A 119 -0.97 8.16 24.79
C ASP A 119 -1.67 8.17 23.41
N TRP A 120 -1.61 7.07 22.64
CA TRP A 120 -2.29 6.95 21.35
C TRP A 120 -3.71 6.34 21.50
N ALA A 121 -4.74 7.02 20.97
CA ALA A 121 -6.12 6.54 20.98
C ALA A 121 -6.91 6.91 19.70
N PRO A 122 -7.66 5.98 19.07
CA PRO A 122 -8.66 6.27 18.01
C PRO A 122 -9.85 7.12 18.48
N GLU A 123 -9.89 7.43 19.78
CA GLU A 123 -11.03 7.89 20.59
C GLU A 123 -11.72 9.15 20.07
N ASN A 124 -11.00 9.98 19.31
CA ASN A 124 -11.47 11.24 18.76
C ASN A 124 -12.27 11.09 17.45
N ASP A 125 -12.22 9.92 16.80
CA ASP A 125 -12.79 9.68 15.46
C ASP A 125 -14.35 9.68 15.39
N TYR A 126 -15.07 9.82 16.52
CA TYR A 126 -16.55 9.69 16.56
C TYR A 126 -17.30 10.65 17.49
N VAL A 127 -16.69 11.65 18.13
CA VAL A 127 -17.42 12.43 19.14
C VAL A 127 -18.49 13.32 18.48
N LYS A 128 -19.76 12.90 18.50
CA LYS A 128 -20.87 13.87 18.54
C LYS A 128 -20.89 14.49 19.94
N ARG A 129 -20.81 15.81 20.01
CA ARG A 129 -21.42 16.58 21.10
C ARG A 129 -22.72 17.19 20.59
#